data_AF-A0A0X3PDN0-F1
#
_entry.id   AF-A0A0X3PDN0-F1
#
_cell.length_a   1.000
_cell.length_b   1.000
_cell.length_c   1.000
_cell.angle_alpha   90.00
_cell.angle_beta   90.00
_cell.angle_gamma   90.00
#
_symmetry.space_group_name_H-M   'P 1'
#
loop_
_entity.id
_entity.type
_entity.pdbx_description
1 polymer ?
#
loop_
_entity_poly.entity_id
_entity_poly.type
_entity_poly.pdbx_seq_one_letter_code
_entity_poly.pdbx_strand_id
1 'polypeptide(L)'
;RQSQNHYLSQGRMRMKAPWPVCFCFGDSLTQRGWDDEGHWLGSLSFHFQRRADFLNRGFSGYNTKLCLPLLKQLFMNPEDLKNCALFTIWLGANDASLAEQKVELPEYRNNLSQMITYLSSDLGLSSERIVLINPPPIDETKEDPDKPKIRTLENTRLYAKACIEVAKANGVECVDMFNALLNQEVRYLALLGSYDSYSHVPPLFVLASISQLSCLNLY
;
A
#
# COMPACT_ATOMS: atom_id res chain seq x y z
N ARG A 1 31.70 33.70 -47.09
CA ARG A 1 30.54 33.89 -46.19
C ARG A 1 29.47 32.84 -46.50
N GLN A 2 29.80 31.57 -46.31
CA GLN A 2 28.89 30.43 -46.48
C GLN A 2 29.33 29.38 -45.47
N SER A 3 28.77 29.36 -44.25
CA SER A 3 28.92 28.24 -43.30
C SER A 3 28.15 28.44 -41.99
N GLN A 4 26.89 28.91 -41.98
CA GLN A 4 26.16 29.05 -40.70
C GLN A 4 24.68 28.62 -40.69
N ASN A 5 24.16 27.94 -41.72
CA ASN A 5 22.75 27.49 -41.72
C ASN A 5 22.58 25.98 -41.96
N HIS A 6 23.26 25.13 -41.18
CA HIS A 6 23.10 23.67 -41.32
C HIS A 6 22.99 22.87 -40.02
N TYR A 7 22.43 23.46 -38.95
CA TYR A 7 22.19 22.74 -37.68
C TYR A 7 20.78 22.90 -37.11
N LEU A 8 19.80 23.22 -37.94
CA LEU A 8 18.39 23.24 -37.53
C LEU A 8 17.54 22.34 -38.44
N SER A 9 17.91 21.05 -38.50
CA SER A 9 17.04 20.02 -39.05
C SER A 9 16.77 18.95 -37.98
N GLN A 10 15.59 19.05 -37.40
CA GLN A 10 14.73 17.93 -36.99
C GLN A 10 15.39 16.81 -36.16
N GLY A 11 15.52 17.06 -34.87
CA GLY A 11 15.39 16.01 -33.87
C GLY A 11 14.30 16.44 -32.90
N ARG A 12 13.04 16.01 -33.08
CA ARG A 12 12.14 15.93 -31.93
C ARG A 12 12.84 14.97 -30.97
N MET A 13 13.50 15.49 -29.94
CA MET A 13 13.91 14.71 -28.78
C MET A 13 12.65 13.96 -28.35
N ARG A 14 12.61 12.65 -28.65
CA ARG A 14 11.53 11.79 -28.18
C ARG A 14 11.70 11.79 -26.67
N MET A 15 10.93 12.63 -25.97
CA MET A 15 10.94 12.62 -24.51
C MET A 15 10.73 11.17 -24.10
N LYS A 16 11.71 10.62 -23.38
CA LYS A 16 11.61 9.27 -22.88
C LYS A 16 10.33 9.22 -22.05
N ALA A 17 9.44 8.27 -22.34
CA ALA A 17 8.27 8.08 -21.51
C ALA A 17 8.76 7.94 -20.05
N PRO A 18 8.14 8.64 -19.08
CA PRO A 18 8.50 8.50 -17.68
C PRO A 18 8.37 7.03 -17.28
N TRP A 19 9.12 6.61 -16.27
CA TRP A 19 8.97 5.25 -15.74
C TRP A 19 7.53 5.04 -15.26
N PRO A 20 7.00 3.81 -15.37
CA PRO A 20 5.74 3.47 -14.72
C PRO A 20 5.83 3.77 -13.22
N VAL A 21 4.72 4.21 -12.65
CA VAL A 21 4.63 4.66 -11.26
C VAL A 21 3.80 3.68 -10.44
N CYS A 22 4.33 3.26 -9.31
CA CYS A 22 3.62 2.51 -8.29
C CYS A 22 3.20 3.48 -7.18
N PHE A 23 1.90 3.75 -7.05
CA PHE A 23 1.36 4.59 -5.98
C PHE A 23 1.07 3.74 -4.75
N CYS A 24 1.71 4.09 -3.64
CA CYS A 24 1.50 3.44 -2.36
C CYS A 24 0.66 4.34 -1.45
N PHE A 25 -0.64 4.06 -1.36
CA PHE A 25 -1.61 4.85 -0.60
C PHE A 25 -2.02 4.13 0.69
N GLY A 26 -2.06 4.85 1.81
CA GLY A 26 -2.42 4.23 3.08
C GLY A 26 -2.22 5.12 4.30
N ASP A 27 -2.05 4.48 5.45
CA ASP A 27 -1.86 5.15 6.74
C ASP A 27 -0.37 5.26 7.14
N SER A 28 -0.08 5.21 8.44
CA SER A 28 1.27 5.24 8.99
C SER A 28 2.13 4.09 8.49
N LEU A 29 1.58 2.90 8.24
CA LEU A 29 2.32 1.76 7.71
C LEU A 29 2.91 2.07 6.33
N THR A 30 2.16 2.85 5.54
CA THR A 30 2.61 3.34 4.24
C THR A 30 3.55 4.52 4.37
N GLN A 31 3.20 5.51 5.21
CA GLN A 31 4.02 6.71 5.41
C GLN A 31 5.45 6.35 5.82
N ARG A 32 5.56 5.40 6.76
CA ARG A 32 6.83 4.94 7.32
C ARG A 32 7.59 3.98 6.42
N GLY A 33 7.10 3.68 5.20
CA GLY A 33 7.80 2.79 4.28
C GLY A 33 9.18 3.28 3.82
N TRP A 34 9.47 4.57 4.01
CA TRP A 34 10.79 5.16 3.81
C TRP A 34 11.64 5.26 5.06
N ASP A 35 11.06 5.09 6.25
CA ASP A 35 11.80 5.15 7.51
C ASP A 35 12.82 4.01 7.58
N ASP A 36 13.90 4.21 8.33
CA ASP A 36 14.94 3.19 8.54
C ASP A 36 14.37 1.88 9.14
N GLU A 37 13.35 2.00 9.98
CA GLU A 37 12.66 0.86 10.61
C GLU A 37 11.64 0.17 9.69
N GLY A 38 11.01 0.93 8.77
CA GLY A 38 9.97 0.42 7.88
C GLY A 38 10.51 -0.12 6.56
N HIS A 39 11.48 0.60 5.96
CA HIS A 39 12.35 0.34 4.80
C HIS A 39 11.78 -0.43 3.58
N TRP A 40 10.47 -0.68 3.52
CA TRP A 40 9.88 -1.56 2.53
C TRP A 40 9.74 -0.89 1.17
N LEU A 41 9.46 0.43 1.15
CA LEU A 41 9.48 1.22 -0.08
C LEU A 41 10.92 1.42 -0.58
N GLY A 42 11.87 1.57 0.34
CA GLY A 42 13.30 1.56 0.02
C GLY A 42 13.72 0.27 -0.67
N SER A 43 13.31 -0.87 -0.10
CA SER A 43 13.59 -2.20 -0.64
C SER A 43 12.95 -2.43 -2.02
N LEU A 44 11.69 -2.01 -2.21
CA LEU A 44 11.01 -2.07 -3.51
C LEU A 44 11.69 -1.17 -4.54
N SER A 45 12.03 0.06 -4.17
CA SER A 45 12.69 1.01 -5.07
C SER A 45 14.08 0.53 -5.49
N PHE A 46 14.82 -0.09 -4.57
CA PHE A 46 16.10 -0.73 -4.88
C PHE A 46 15.91 -1.93 -5.82
N HIS A 47 14.92 -2.78 -5.56
CA HIS A 47 14.64 -3.96 -6.38
C HIS A 47 14.20 -3.57 -7.80
N PHE A 48 13.32 -2.58 -7.94
CA PHE A 48 12.78 -2.11 -9.21
C PHE A 48 13.53 -0.91 -9.80
N GLN A 49 14.76 -0.65 -9.33
CA GLN A 49 15.58 0.43 -9.84
C GLN A 49 15.70 0.40 -11.36
N ARG A 50 15.50 1.56 -11.99
CA ARG A 50 15.50 1.73 -13.46
C ARG A 50 14.37 0.98 -14.20
N ARG A 51 13.32 0.55 -13.50
CA ARG A 51 12.14 -0.13 -14.06
C ARG A 51 10.83 0.56 -13.70
N ALA A 52 10.67 0.95 -12.43
CA ALA A 52 9.49 1.66 -11.95
C ALA A 52 9.85 2.62 -10.81
N ASP A 53 9.06 3.69 -10.65
CA ASP A 53 9.14 4.62 -9.54
C ASP A 53 8.09 4.27 -8.48
N PHE A 54 8.44 4.33 -7.19
CA PHE A 54 7.50 4.12 -6.08
C PHE A 54 7.21 5.45 -5.39
N LEU A 55 5.94 5.85 -5.33
CA LEU A 55 5.50 7.09 -4.70
C LEU A 55 4.73 6.80 -3.42
N ASN A 56 5.22 7.36 -2.31
CA ASN A 56 4.56 7.27 -1.02
C ASN A 56 3.43 8.31 -0.90
N ARG A 57 2.24 7.83 -0.60
CA ARG A 57 1.01 8.57 -0.29
C ARG A 57 0.40 8.03 1.00
N GLY A 58 1.24 7.81 2.01
CA GLY A 58 0.84 7.40 3.34
C GLY A 58 0.58 8.59 4.27
N PHE A 59 -0.47 8.47 5.09
CA PHE A 59 -0.93 9.53 5.99
C PHE A 59 -1.13 8.96 7.41
N SER A 60 -0.15 9.17 8.29
CA SER A 60 -0.16 8.64 9.66
C SER A 60 -1.40 9.13 10.42
N GLY A 61 -2.05 8.19 11.11
CA GLY A 61 -3.28 8.44 11.86
C GLY A 61 -4.58 8.35 11.05
N TYR A 62 -4.51 8.23 9.72
CA TYR A 62 -5.70 8.20 8.87
C TYR A 62 -6.34 6.81 8.83
N ASN A 63 -7.66 6.77 8.84
CA ASN A 63 -8.48 5.57 8.61
C ASN A 63 -9.17 5.67 7.24
N THR A 64 -9.97 4.68 6.85
CA THR A 64 -10.65 4.70 5.54
C THR A 64 -11.61 5.87 5.37
N LYS A 65 -12.23 6.36 6.46
CA LYS A 65 -13.15 7.50 6.44
C LYS A 65 -12.46 8.80 6.06
N LEU A 66 -11.23 9.01 6.53
CA LEU A 66 -10.42 10.18 6.19
C LEU A 66 -9.74 10.03 4.83
N CYS A 67 -9.28 8.82 4.51
CA CYS A 67 -8.59 8.55 3.25
C CYS A 67 -9.51 8.60 2.02
N LEU A 68 -10.80 8.24 2.14
CA LEU A 68 -11.70 8.21 0.99
C LEU A 68 -11.87 9.59 0.31
N PRO A 69 -12.21 10.68 1.02
CA PRO A 69 -12.26 12.00 0.41
C PRO A 69 -10.86 12.50 -0.01
N LEU A 70 -9.81 12.15 0.73
CA LEU A 70 -8.44 12.52 0.38
C LEU A 70 -7.98 11.90 -0.95
N LEU A 71 -8.32 10.62 -1.20
CA LEU A 71 -8.02 9.94 -2.45
C LEU A 71 -8.57 10.73 -3.66
N LYS A 72 -9.83 11.20 -3.55
CA LYS A 72 -10.50 11.99 -4.59
C LYS A 72 -9.90 13.39 -4.77
N GLN A 73 -9.21 13.92 -3.75
CA GLN A 73 -8.50 15.19 -3.84
C GLN A 73 -7.09 15.02 -4.43
N LEU A 74 -6.43 13.88 -4.20
CA LEU A 74 -5.09 13.63 -4.71
C LEU A 74 -5.09 13.17 -6.17
N PHE A 75 -6.14 12.45 -6.58
CA PHE A 75 -6.32 11.92 -7.94
C PHE A 75 -7.69 12.37 -8.41
N MET A 76 -7.75 13.46 -9.17
CA MET A 76 -9.00 14.11 -9.56
C MET A 76 -9.49 13.66 -10.93
N ASN A 77 -8.58 13.19 -11.79
CA ASN A 77 -8.89 12.85 -13.17
C ASN A 77 -7.98 11.72 -13.72
N PRO A 78 -8.36 11.05 -14.82
CA PRO A 78 -7.60 9.91 -15.36
C PRO A 78 -6.13 10.21 -15.71
N GLU A 79 -5.77 11.46 -16.02
CA GLU A 79 -4.38 11.81 -16.36
C GLU A 79 -3.45 11.65 -15.14
N ASP A 80 -3.97 11.82 -13.92
CA ASP A 80 -3.21 11.62 -12.67
C ASP A 80 -2.71 10.17 -12.51
N LEU A 81 -3.37 9.21 -13.17
CA LEU A 81 -3.08 7.77 -13.11
C LEU A 81 -2.56 7.18 -14.43
N LYS A 82 -2.30 8.01 -15.45
CA LYS A 82 -1.93 7.55 -16.80
C LYS A 82 -0.73 6.61 -16.86
N ASN A 83 0.26 6.84 -15.99
CA ASN A 83 1.46 6.00 -15.89
C ASN A 83 1.43 5.05 -14.69
N CYS A 84 0.28 4.89 -14.05
CA CYS A 84 0.12 3.99 -12.89
C CYS A 84 0.30 2.53 -13.34
N ALA A 85 1.34 1.87 -12.83
CA ALA A 85 1.53 0.42 -12.99
C ALA A 85 0.91 -0.38 -11.84
N LEU A 86 0.90 0.19 -10.64
CA LEU A 86 0.34 -0.40 -9.44
C LEU A 86 -0.21 0.70 -8.53
N PHE A 87 -1.36 0.46 -7.92
CA PHE A 87 -1.95 1.29 -6.89
C PHE A 87 -2.30 0.43 -5.69
N THR A 88 -1.52 0.56 -4.60
CA THR A 88 -1.80 -0.18 -3.37
C THR A 88 -2.65 0.67 -2.43
N ILE A 89 -3.65 0.06 -1.79
CA ILE A 89 -4.39 0.65 -0.67
C ILE A 89 -4.10 -0.18 0.58
N TRP A 90 -3.34 0.36 1.52
CA TRP A 90 -3.01 -0.28 2.79
C TRP A 90 -3.60 0.48 3.97
N LEU A 91 -4.81 0.06 4.36
CA LEU A 91 -5.62 0.68 5.41
C LEU A 91 -6.30 -0.41 6.24
N GLY A 92 -6.87 -0.02 7.39
CA GLY A 92 -7.60 -0.93 8.28
C GLY A 92 -6.97 -1.04 9.67
N ALA A 93 -5.70 -0.68 9.85
CA ALA A 93 -5.06 -0.73 11.16
C ALA A 93 -5.67 0.30 12.12
N ASN A 94 -5.90 1.53 11.63
CA ASN A 94 -6.59 2.57 12.39
C ASN A 94 -8.09 2.33 12.52
N ASP A 95 -8.73 1.82 11.46
CA ASP A 95 -10.15 1.47 11.45
C ASP A 95 -10.49 0.41 12.50
N ALA A 96 -9.58 -0.55 12.74
CA ALA A 96 -9.68 -1.59 13.76
C ALA A 96 -9.43 -1.10 15.20
N SER A 97 -9.22 0.20 15.41
CA SER A 97 -9.12 0.76 16.75
C SER A 97 -10.41 0.53 17.56
N LEU A 98 -10.27 0.44 18.88
CA LEU A 98 -11.34 0.46 19.86
C LEU A 98 -11.60 1.88 20.41
N ALA A 99 -10.84 2.88 19.95
CA ALA A 99 -10.91 4.27 20.38
C ALA A 99 -11.30 5.20 19.21
N GLU A 100 -10.83 6.46 19.24
CA GLU A 100 -11.31 7.54 18.36
C GLU A 100 -11.08 7.30 16.86
N GLN A 101 -10.10 6.46 16.47
CA GLN A 101 -9.81 6.17 15.06
C GLN A 101 -10.75 5.12 14.44
N LYS A 102 -11.59 4.47 15.26
CA LYS A 102 -12.46 3.37 14.85
C LYS A 102 -13.34 3.76 13.67
N VAL A 103 -13.45 2.85 12.71
CA VAL A 103 -14.48 2.88 11.66
C VAL A 103 -15.21 1.56 11.74
N GLU A 104 -16.55 1.57 11.86
CA GLU A 104 -17.32 0.33 11.99
C GLU A 104 -17.14 -0.57 10.75
N LEU A 105 -17.10 -1.89 10.95
CA LEU A 105 -16.83 -2.86 9.89
C LEU A 105 -17.67 -2.66 8.60
N PRO A 106 -18.98 -2.37 8.66
CA PRO A 106 -19.76 -2.08 7.45
C PRO A 106 -19.28 -0.83 6.71
N GLU A 107 -18.94 0.24 7.44
CA GLU A 107 -18.43 1.48 6.86
C GLU A 107 -17.02 1.28 6.26
N TYR A 108 -16.14 0.55 6.95
CA TYR A 108 -14.82 0.18 6.45
C TYR A 108 -14.90 -0.57 5.10
N ARG A 109 -15.78 -1.58 5.02
CA ARG A 109 -16.00 -2.33 3.77
C ARG A 109 -16.49 -1.43 2.65
N ASN A 110 -17.47 -0.59 2.95
CA ASN A 110 -18.05 0.34 2.00
C ASN A 110 -17.03 1.37 1.50
N ASN A 111 -16.19 1.90 2.40
CA ASN A 111 -15.15 2.86 2.05
C ASN A 111 -14.11 2.25 1.11
N LEU A 112 -13.64 1.02 1.39
CA LEU A 112 -12.71 0.31 0.50
C LEU A 112 -13.32 0.05 -0.88
N SER A 113 -14.56 -0.45 -0.95
CA SER A 113 -15.27 -0.65 -2.22
C SER A 113 -15.43 0.66 -3.00
N GLN A 114 -15.71 1.77 -2.33
CA GLN A 114 -15.80 3.09 -2.97
C GLN A 114 -14.44 3.59 -3.48
N MET A 115 -13.34 3.37 -2.75
CA MET A 115 -12.00 3.71 -3.21
C MET A 115 -11.63 2.92 -4.47
N ILE A 116 -11.92 1.61 -4.49
CA ILE A 116 -11.69 0.75 -5.66
C ILE A 116 -12.53 1.25 -6.84
N THR A 117 -13.83 1.46 -6.63
CA THR A 117 -14.75 1.93 -7.68
C THR A 117 -14.32 3.27 -8.25
N TYR A 118 -13.84 4.19 -7.40
CA TYR A 118 -13.34 5.48 -7.84
C TYR A 118 -12.09 5.32 -8.72
N LEU A 119 -11.10 4.52 -8.30
CA LEU A 119 -9.91 4.28 -9.10
C LEU A 119 -10.23 3.56 -10.42
N SER A 120 -11.12 2.58 -10.41
CA SER A 120 -11.42 1.76 -11.57
C SER A 120 -12.45 2.39 -12.51
N SER A 121 -13.68 2.58 -12.04
CA SER A 121 -14.79 3.06 -12.87
C SER A 121 -14.66 4.55 -13.20
N ASP A 122 -14.29 5.38 -12.21
CA ASP A 122 -14.31 6.83 -12.39
C ASP A 122 -13.01 7.34 -13.02
N LEU A 123 -11.86 6.74 -12.67
CA LEU A 123 -10.53 7.14 -13.20
C LEU A 123 -9.97 6.19 -14.26
N GLY A 124 -10.61 5.06 -14.55
CA GLY A 124 -10.24 4.16 -15.63
C GLY A 124 -9.03 3.26 -15.37
N LEU A 125 -8.60 3.09 -14.11
CA LEU A 125 -7.50 2.19 -13.77
C LEU A 125 -7.96 0.72 -13.82
N SER A 126 -7.25 -0.14 -14.54
CA SER A 126 -7.58 -1.57 -14.55
C SER A 126 -7.55 -2.15 -13.13
N SER A 127 -8.56 -2.95 -12.78
CA SER A 127 -8.64 -3.64 -11.49
C SER A 127 -7.40 -4.48 -11.17
N GLU A 128 -6.72 -5.01 -12.19
CA GLU A 128 -5.47 -5.78 -12.05
C GLU A 128 -4.30 -4.94 -11.52
N ARG A 129 -4.39 -3.62 -11.61
CA ARG A 129 -3.40 -2.67 -11.08
C ARG A 129 -3.77 -2.15 -9.70
N ILE A 130 -4.95 -2.49 -9.18
CA ILE A 130 -5.38 -2.09 -7.84
C ILE A 130 -5.15 -3.27 -6.90
N VAL A 131 -4.46 -3.03 -5.79
CA VAL A 131 -4.16 -4.07 -4.81
C VAL A 131 -4.53 -3.57 -3.42
N LEU A 132 -5.36 -4.32 -2.71
CA LEU A 132 -5.55 -4.09 -1.29
C LEU A 132 -4.43 -4.79 -0.50
N ILE A 133 -3.97 -4.17 0.58
CA ILE A 133 -3.13 -4.80 1.58
C ILE A 133 -3.90 -4.74 2.90
N ASN A 134 -4.17 -5.90 3.49
CA ASN A 134 -4.94 -5.94 4.73
C ASN A 134 -4.08 -5.50 5.94
N PRO A 135 -4.68 -5.06 7.06
CA PRO A 135 -3.91 -4.65 8.22
C PRO A 135 -3.08 -5.83 8.78
N PRO A 136 -1.81 -5.60 9.17
CA PRO A 136 -0.99 -6.61 9.83
C PRO A 136 -1.55 -6.99 11.21
N PRO A 137 -1.14 -8.14 11.80
CA PRO A 137 -1.52 -8.45 13.19
C PRO A 137 -0.88 -7.43 14.15
N ILE A 138 -1.51 -7.25 15.31
CA ILE A 138 -0.93 -6.45 16.39
C ILE A 138 -0.31 -7.38 17.43
N ASP A 139 0.89 -7.02 17.89
CA ASP A 139 1.54 -7.64 19.04
C ASP A 139 1.02 -6.98 20.32
N GLU A 140 0.04 -7.62 20.96
CA GLU A 140 -0.55 -7.14 22.20
C GLU A 140 0.41 -7.19 23.40
N THR A 141 1.54 -7.90 23.31
CA THR A 141 2.51 -8.05 24.42
C THR A 141 3.35 -6.81 24.64
N LYS A 142 3.40 -5.91 23.65
CA LYS A 142 4.16 -4.65 23.68
C LYS A 142 3.31 -3.44 24.09
N GLU A 143 2.00 -3.65 24.28
CA GLU A 143 1.15 -2.60 24.82
C GLU A 143 1.37 -2.46 26.33
N ASP A 144 1.31 -1.22 26.81
CA ASP A 144 1.39 -0.91 28.23
C ASP A 144 0.18 -1.54 28.97
N PRO A 145 0.40 -2.48 29.90
CA PRO A 145 -0.69 -3.22 30.55
C PRO A 145 -1.59 -2.32 31.40
N ASP A 146 -1.10 -1.15 31.80
CA ASP A 146 -1.84 -0.18 32.61
C ASP A 146 -2.70 0.77 31.76
N LYS A 147 -2.58 0.72 30.42
CA LYS A 147 -3.40 1.51 29.50
C LYS A 147 -4.52 0.67 28.87
N PRO A 148 -5.69 1.27 28.58
CA PRO A 148 -6.71 0.59 27.79
C PRO A 148 -6.14 0.16 26.45
N LYS A 149 -6.39 -1.10 26.07
CA LYS A 149 -6.02 -1.60 24.74
C LYS A 149 -6.76 -0.80 23.67
N ILE A 150 -6.01 -0.12 22.81
CA ILE A 150 -6.56 0.72 21.75
C ILE A 150 -6.81 -0.12 20.49
N ARG A 151 -6.18 -1.28 20.36
CA ARG A 151 -6.36 -2.28 19.31
C ARG A 151 -6.19 -3.69 19.91
N THR A 152 -6.79 -4.68 19.26
CA THR A 152 -6.61 -6.09 19.63
C THR A 152 -6.39 -6.94 18.39
N LEU A 153 -5.69 -8.06 18.54
CA LEU A 153 -5.45 -9.05 17.49
C LEU A 153 -6.77 -9.63 16.98
N GLU A 154 -7.70 -9.91 17.91
CA GLU A 154 -9.03 -10.42 17.58
C GLU A 154 -9.81 -9.43 16.72
N ASN A 155 -9.88 -8.15 17.12
CA ASN A 155 -10.61 -7.16 16.33
C ASN A 155 -9.90 -6.90 14.99
N THR A 156 -8.58 -6.78 14.98
CA THR A 156 -7.80 -6.57 13.74
C THR A 156 -8.01 -7.71 12.74
N ARG A 157 -8.15 -8.96 13.19
CA ARG A 157 -8.48 -10.12 12.35
C ARG A 157 -9.81 -9.94 11.59
N LEU A 158 -10.80 -9.30 12.20
CA LEU A 158 -12.08 -9.03 11.55
C LEU A 158 -11.91 -8.06 10.37
N TYR A 159 -11.10 -7.02 10.53
CA TYR A 159 -10.79 -6.04 9.48
C TYR A 159 -9.89 -6.63 8.40
N ALA A 160 -8.94 -7.49 8.78
CA ALA A 160 -8.10 -8.23 7.84
C ALA A 160 -8.93 -9.13 6.92
N LYS A 161 -9.87 -9.90 7.52
CA LYS A 161 -10.82 -10.74 6.77
C LYS A 161 -11.74 -9.90 5.89
N ALA A 162 -12.26 -8.79 6.42
CA ALA A 162 -13.13 -7.89 5.67
C ALA A 162 -12.44 -7.29 4.43
N CYS A 163 -11.16 -6.95 4.54
CA CYS A 163 -10.35 -6.45 3.42
C CYS A 163 -10.28 -7.46 2.27
N ILE A 164 -10.00 -8.73 2.59
CA ILE A 164 -9.92 -9.83 1.62
C ILE A 164 -11.28 -10.04 0.94
N GLU A 165 -12.37 -10.04 1.71
CA GLU A 165 -13.72 -10.20 1.18
C GLU A 165 -14.10 -9.06 0.23
N VAL A 166 -13.74 -7.82 0.56
CA VAL A 166 -13.94 -6.64 -0.31
C VAL A 166 -13.14 -6.76 -1.60
N ALA A 167 -11.86 -7.15 -1.52
CA ALA A 167 -11.02 -7.32 -2.70
C ALA A 167 -11.63 -8.35 -3.66
N LYS A 168 -12.04 -9.51 -3.13
CA LYS A 168 -12.72 -10.56 -3.89
C LYS A 168 -14.02 -10.07 -4.54
N ALA A 169 -14.84 -9.32 -3.79
CA ALA A 169 -16.12 -8.80 -4.30
C ALA A 169 -15.95 -7.78 -5.42
N ASN A 170 -14.84 -7.04 -5.45
CA ASN A 170 -14.56 -6.02 -6.46
C ASN A 170 -13.59 -6.49 -7.57
N GLY A 171 -13.16 -7.76 -7.54
CA GLY A 171 -12.28 -8.33 -8.55
C GLY A 171 -10.87 -7.72 -8.58
N VAL A 172 -10.34 -7.32 -7.41
CA VAL A 172 -8.96 -6.82 -7.24
C VAL A 172 -8.14 -7.81 -6.42
N GLU A 173 -6.81 -7.79 -6.56
CA GLU A 173 -5.93 -8.63 -5.75
C GLU A 173 -5.82 -8.11 -4.30
N CYS A 174 -5.53 -9.01 -3.36
CA CYS A 174 -5.30 -8.68 -1.96
C CYS A 174 -4.06 -9.38 -1.43
N VAL A 175 -3.15 -8.61 -0.83
CA VAL A 175 -2.03 -9.14 -0.05
C VAL A 175 -2.51 -9.37 1.38
N ASP A 176 -2.57 -10.64 1.79
CA ASP A 176 -2.91 -11.07 3.15
C ASP A 176 -1.71 -10.95 4.09
N MET A 177 -1.38 -9.71 4.43
CA MET A 177 -0.31 -9.35 5.37
C MET A 177 -0.58 -9.89 6.78
N PHE A 178 -1.84 -9.95 7.20
CA PHE A 178 -2.23 -10.44 8.52
C PHE A 178 -1.73 -11.88 8.78
N ASN A 179 -2.15 -12.82 7.93
CA ASN A 179 -1.80 -14.24 8.11
C ASN A 179 -0.33 -14.51 7.77
N ALA A 180 0.21 -13.78 6.79
CA ALA A 180 1.62 -13.82 6.45
C ALA A 180 2.54 -13.63 7.66
N LEU A 181 2.30 -12.56 8.43
CA LEU A 181 3.13 -12.20 9.57
C LEU A 181 2.89 -13.12 10.77
N LEU A 182 1.63 -13.49 11.05
CA LEU A 182 1.34 -14.50 12.08
C LEU A 182 2.04 -15.83 11.82
N ASN A 183 2.05 -16.29 10.57
CA ASN A 183 2.73 -17.55 10.22
C ASN A 183 4.25 -17.45 10.31
N GLN A 184 4.82 -16.27 10.11
CA GLN A 184 6.25 -16.04 10.35
C GLN A 184 6.58 -16.05 11.83
N GLU A 185 5.81 -15.39 12.70
CA GLU A 185 6.02 -15.44 14.15
C GLU A 185 6.04 -16.88 14.67
N VAL A 186 5.06 -17.69 14.27
CA VAL A 186 5.03 -19.12 14.63
C VAL A 186 6.29 -19.85 14.17
N ARG A 187 6.78 -19.57 12.95
CA ARG A 187 8.01 -20.18 12.42
C ARG A 187 9.27 -19.68 13.13
N TYR A 188 9.37 -18.40 13.46
CA TYR A 188 10.54 -17.83 14.14
C TYR A 188 10.61 -18.23 15.61
N LEU A 189 9.48 -18.24 16.33
CA LEU A 189 9.39 -18.77 17.69
C LEU A 189 9.76 -20.26 17.76
N ALA A 190 9.40 -21.04 16.73
CA ALA A 190 9.77 -22.44 16.61
C ALA A 190 11.26 -22.66 16.26
N LEU A 191 11.94 -21.68 15.66
CA LEU A 191 13.31 -21.83 15.15
C LEU A 191 14.39 -21.19 16.03
N LEU A 192 14.13 -20.08 16.73
CA LEU A 192 15.21 -19.26 17.30
C LEU A 192 15.08 -18.87 18.78
N GLY A 193 13.98 -19.19 19.48
CA GLY A 193 13.83 -18.85 20.90
C GLY A 193 13.88 -17.33 21.14
N SER A 194 12.70 -16.70 21.17
CA SER A 194 12.46 -15.29 21.50
C SER A 194 13.46 -14.28 20.90
N TYR A 195 13.14 -13.76 19.71
CA TYR A 195 13.73 -12.53 19.20
C TYR A 195 12.81 -11.35 19.52
N ASP A 196 13.38 -10.31 20.10
CA ASP A 196 12.65 -9.13 20.57
C ASP A 196 12.81 -7.98 19.57
N SER A 197 11.81 -7.76 18.71
CA SER A 197 11.45 -6.44 18.15
C SER A 197 10.30 -6.56 17.13
N TYR A 198 9.07 -6.23 17.53
CA TYR A 198 7.92 -6.17 16.62
C TYR A 198 7.03 -4.98 16.93
N SER A 199 7.41 -3.83 16.38
CA SER A 199 6.52 -2.70 16.16
C SER A 199 6.38 -2.38 14.67
N HIS A 200 6.93 -3.24 13.79
CA HIS A 200 7.18 -2.97 12.37
C HIS A 200 6.93 -4.21 11.51
N VAL A 201 6.31 -4.01 10.33
CA VAL A 201 6.21 -5.05 9.30
C VAL A 201 7.59 -5.21 8.64
N PRO A 202 8.19 -6.41 8.57
CA PRO A 202 9.52 -6.60 8.01
C PRO A 202 9.62 -6.15 6.53
N PRO A 203 10.58 -5.28 6.17
CA PRO A 203 10.70 -4.73 4.82
C PRO A 203 10.76 -5.78 3.71
N LEU A 204 11.52 -6.86 3.94
CA LEU A 204 11.69 -7.96 2.98
C LEU A 204 10.39 -8.71 2.71
N PHE A 205 9.45 -8.70 3.66
CA PHE A 205 8.20 -9.43 3.53
C PHE A 205 7.22 -8.68 2.61
N VAL A 206 7.11 -7.37 2.82
CA VAL A 206 6.32 -6.50 1.93
C VAL A 206 6.90 -6.55 0.52
N LEU A 207 8.24 -6.52 0.39
CA LEU A 207 8.92 -6.72 -0.89
C LEU A 207 8.52 -8.05 -1.53
N ALA A 208 8.63 -9.18 -0.82
CA ALA A 208 8.28 -10.49 -1.37
C ALA A 208 6.82 -10.58 -1.82
N SER A 209 5.91 -9.97 -1.06
CA SER A 209 4.47 -9.98 -1.37
C SER A 209 4.11 -9.09 -2.56
N ILE A 210 4.71 -7.90 -2.65
CA ILE A 210 4.41 -6.94 -3.73
C ILE A 210 5.18 -7.29 -5.01
N SER A 211 6.43 -7.74 -4.92
CA SER A 211 7.25 -8.04 -6.11
C SER A 211 6.75 -9.22 -6.95
N GLN A 212 5.90 -10.07 -6.38
CA GLN A 212 5.30 -11.22 -7.07
C GLN A 212 4.00 -10.88 -7.82
N LEU A 213 3.48 -9.65 -7.65
CA LEU A 213 2.23 -9.22 -8.29
C LEU A 213 2.37 -9.25 -9.80
N SER A 214 1.37 -9.84 -10.46
CA SER A 214 1.38 -10.09 -11.90
C SER A 214 1.57 -8.80 -12.73
N CYS A 215 1.00 -7.68 -12.26
CA CYS A 215 1.12 -6.37 -12.89
C CYS A 215 2.56 -5.80 -12.88
N LEU A 216 3.43 -6.24 -11.96
CA LEU A 216 4.83 -5.82 -11.89
C LEU A 216 5.77 -6.73 -12.67
N ASN A 217 5.37 -7.96 -13.02
CA ASN A 217 6.17 -8.88 -13.84
C ASN A 217 6.40 -8.38 -15.28
N LEU A 218 5.69 -7.33 -15.69
CA LEU A 218 5.84 -6.67 -16.99
C LEU A 218 7.03 -5.70 -17.06
N TYR A 219 7.72 -5.47 -15.94
CA TYR A 219 8.78 -4.45 -15.80
C TYR A 219 10.07 -5.03 -15.24
#